data_AF-A0A959YBL7-F1
#
_entry.id   AF-A0A959YBL7-F1
#
_cell.length_a   1.000
_cell.length_b   1.000
_cell.length_c   1.000
_cell.angle_alpha   90.00
_cell.angle_beta   90.00
_cell.angle_gamma   90.00
#
_symmetry.space_group_name_H-M   'P 1'
#
loop_
_entity.id
_entity.type
_entity.pdbx_description
1 polymer ?
#
loop_
_entity_poly.entity_id
_entity_poly.type
_entity_poly.pdbx_seq_one_letter_code
_entity_poly.pdbx_strand_id
1 'polypeptide(L)'
;MDVIGIGARVEHPAFGKGVVYDADQRTYYIFFGGDQGEQTISRSFTGLQLVEPGPDLAGGEELDLDTVKDALREVLEEMDRPRRPVELARRYDGGTLELKPSDPELKSKELPIDDFFHKIVMLRDRLRVLEQKINAHEGLSEADKVELQQYVTRCYGSLTTFNVLFADKEDHFVGQKGG
;
A
#
# COMPACT_ATOMS: atom_id res chain seq x y z
N MET A 1 47.73 -6.34 2.50
CA MET A 1 46.95 -5.36 1.72
C MET A 1 45.57 -5.38 2.31
N ASP A 2 45.11 -4.25 2.82
CA ASP A 2 43.78 -4.15 3.42
C ASP A 2 42.74 -4.43 2.35
N VAL A 3 41.84 -5.37 2.65
CA VAL A 3 40.77 -5.77 1.72
C VAL A 3 39.73 -4.65 1.70
N ILE A 4 39.66 -3.92 0.59
CA ILE A 4 38.62 -2.91 0.39
C ILE A 4 37.30 -3.64 0.09
N GLY A 5 36.35 -3.56 1.02
CA GLY A 5 35.03 -4.18 0.92
C GLY A 5 33.99 -3.28 0.23
N ILE A 6 32.84 -3.87 -0.09
CA ILE A 6 31.67 -3.13 -0.59
C ILE A 6 31.22 -2.11 0.47
N GLY A 7 30.85 -0.91 0.01
CA GLY A 7 30.49 0.23 0.84
C GLY A 7 31.68 1.03 1.38
N ALA A 8 32.92 0.62 1.11
CA ALA A 8 34.11 1.37 1.51
C ALA A 8 34.24 2.69 0.75
N ARG A 9 34.69 3.74 1.45
CA ARG A 9 35.06 5.01 0.83
C ARG A 9 36.54 4.99 0.48
N VAL A 10 36.84 5.35 -0.76
CA VAL A 10 38.18 5.31 -1.33
C VAL A 10 38.53 6.64 -2.00
N GLU A 11 39.82 6.91 -2.15
CA GLU A 11 40.34 8.07 -2.86
C GLU A 11 41.27 7.62 -3.99
N HIS A 12 40.93 8.03 -5.21
CA HIS A 12 41.68 7.74 -6.42
C HIS A 12 42.42 9.01 -6.91
N PRO A 13 43.71 8.93 -7.31
CA PRO A 13 44.51 10.11 -7.66
C PRO A 13 43.93 10.97 -8.78
N ALA A 14 43.20 10.37 -9.73
CA ALA A 14 42.58 11.07 -10.86
C ALA A 14 41.10 11.41 -10.67
N PHE A 15 40.38 10.65 -9.82
CA PHE A 15 38.92 10.71 -9.74
C PHE A 15 38.41 11.24 -8.39
N GLY A 16 39.31 11.49 -7.44
CA GLY A 16 38.96 11.97 -6.11
C GLY A 16 38.28 10.88 -5.28
N LYS A 17 37.30 11.27 -4.46
CA LYS A 17 36.65 10.38 -3.50
C LYS A 17 35.50 9.61 -4.15
N GLY A 18 35.42 8.31 -3.88
CA GLY A 18 34.38 7.42 -4.39
C GLY A 18 33.94 6.38 -3.37
N VAL A 19 32.86 5.67 -3.69
CA VAL A 19 32.29 4.58 -2.89
C VAL A 19 32.31 3.30 -3.72
N VAL A 20 32.89 2.24 -3.16
CA VAL A 20 32.84 0.90 -3.76
C VAL A 20 31.43 0.35 -3.61
N TYR A 21 30.75 0.05 -4.69
CA TYR A 21 29.38 -0.50 -4.63
C TYR A 21 29.32 -1.97 -5.06
N ASP A 22 30.32 -2.44 -5.82
CA ASP A 22 30.47 -3.84 -6.19
C ASP A 22 31.96 -4.19 -6.39
N ALA A 23 32.32 -5.47 -6.30
CA ALA A 23 33.67 -5.95 -6.53
C ALA A 23 33.71 -7.43 -6.96
N ASP A 24 34.29 -7.70 -8.13
CA ASP A 24 34.58 -9.06 -8.59
C ASP A 24 36.02 -9.49 -8.19
N GLN A 25 36.49 -10.66 -8.64
CA GLN A 25 37.83 -11.18 -8.29
C GLN A 25 39.01 -10.29 -8.71
N ARG A 26 38.85 -9.41 -9.70
CA ARG A 26 39.92 -8.59 -10.32
C ARG A 26 39.61 -7.10 -10.34
N THR A 27 38.40 -6.71 -10.01
CA THR A 27 37.87 -5.38 -10.31
C THR A 27 37.08 -4.82 -9.12
N TYR A 28 37.24 -3.52 -8.91
CA TYR A 28 36.38 -2.69 -8.06
C TYR A 28 35.49 -1.83 -8.95
N TYR A 29 34.19 -1.84 -8.69
CA TYR A 29 33.24 -0.93 -9.28
C TYR A 29 32.98 0.20 -8.30
N ILE A 30 33.38 1.41 -8.69
CA ILE A 30 33.46 2.57 -7.79
C ILE A 30 32.68 3.72 -8.41
N PHE A 31 31.78 4.30 -7.62
CA PHE A 31 31.11 5.53 -8.00
C PHE A 31 31.86 6.73 -7.44
N PHE A 32 32.34 7.62 -8.30
CA PHE A 32 33.00 8.87 -7.93
C PHE A 32 32.02 10.04 -8.07
N GLY A 33 31.98 10.92 -7.07
CA GLY A 33 31.09 12.08 -7.08
C GLY A 33 31.47 13.12 -8.15
N GLY A 34 30.50 13.95 -8.55
CA GLY A 34 30.68 14.96 -9.61
C GLY A 34 30.49 14.37 -11.02
N ASP A 35 31.28 14.84 -12.00
CA ASP A 35 31.13 14.47 -13.42
C ASP A 35 31.84 13.16 -13.81
N GLN A 36 32.56 12.52 -12.89
CA GLN A 36 33.34 11.30 -13.17
C GLN A 36 32.48 10.04 -13.22
N GLY A 37 31.39 10.02 -12.44
CA GLY A 37 30.41 8.93 -12.40
C GLY A 37 31.01 7.58 -12.03
N GLU A 38 30.51 6.54 -12.69
CA GLU A 38 30.94 5.16 -12.46
C GLU A 38 32.28 4.85 -13.14
N GLN A 39 33.22 4.28 -12.40
CA GLN A 39 34.52 3.86 -12.91
C GLN A 39 34.87 2.45 -12.44
N THR A 40 35.58 1.74 -13.31
CA THR A 40 36.02 0.37 -13.11
C THR A 40 37.53 0.36 -12.84
N ILE A 41 37.95 0.01 -11.63
CA ILE A 41 39.35 0.07 -11.19
C ILE A 41 39.86 -1.34 -10.90
N SER A 42 41.04 -1.69 -11.42
CA SER A 42 41.64 -2.99 -11.15
C SER A 42 42.05 -3.14 -9.69
N ARG A 43 41.83 -4.31 -9.09
CA ARG A 43 42.31 -4.64 -7.73
C ARG A 43 43.83 -4.62 -7.59
N SER A 44 44.57 -4.76 -8.69
CA SER A 44 46.04 -4.63 -8.68
C SER A 44 46.53 -3.19 -8.74
N PHE A 45 45.63 -2.21 -8.88
CA PHE A 45 46.00 -0.80 -8.88
C PHE A 45 46.37 -0.34 -7.47
N THR A 46 47.64 -0.01 -7.26
CA THR A 46 48.20 0.38 -5.95
C THR A 46 47.92 1.83 -5.56
N GLY A 47 47.38 2.65 -6.46
CA GLY A 47 47.09 4.06 -6.19
C GLY A 47 45.77 4.32 -5.47
N LEU A 48 44.94 3.30 -5.25
CA LEU A 48 43.65 3.45 -4.57
C LEU A 48 43.84 3.47 -3.06
N GLN A 49 43.48 4.57 -2.41
CA GLN A 49 43.62 4.71 -0.96
C GLN A 49 42.28 4.46 -0.26
N LEU A 50 42.29 3.65 0.80
CA LEU A 50 41.13 3.47 1.66
C LEU A 50 40.99 4.68 2.60
N VAL A 51 39.84 5.37 2.52
CA VAL A 51 39.51 6.51 3.39
C VAL A 51 38.67 6.05 4.58
N GLU A 52 37.67 5.21 4.33
CA GLU A 52 36.79 4.66 5.36
C GLU A 52 36.42 3.23 4.98
N PRO A 53 36.55 2.24 5.89
CA PRO A 53 36.11 0.88 5.62
C PRO A 53 34.60 0.85 5.38
N GLY A 54 34.18 -0.05 4.49
CA GLY A 54 32.75 -0.31 4.30
C GLY A 54 32.15 -0.95 5.54
N PRO A 55 30.81 -0.91 5.69
CA PRO A 55 30.14 -1.70 6.72
C PRO A 55 30.55 -3.17 6.57
N ASP A 56 30.70 -3.87 7.70
CA ASP A 56 30.97 -5.30 7.70
C ASP A 56 29.70 -6.03 7.20
N LEU A 57 29.63 -6.22 5.88
CA LEU A 57 28.53 -6.89 5.20
C LEU A 57 28.66 -8.42 5.26
N ALA A 58 29.60 -8.95 6.06
CA ALA A 58 29.67 -10.37 6.38
C ALA A 58 28.42 -10.79 7.18
N GLY A 59 27.30 -10.98 6.47
CA GLY A 59 26.02 -11.38 7.05
C GLY A 59 24.80 -10.62 6.53
N GLY A 60 24.94 -9.70 5.57
CA GLY A 60 23.78 -9.19 4.86
C GLY A 60 23.24 -10.29 3.95
N GLU A 61 22.21 -11.02 4.38
CA GLU A 61 21.46 -11.91 3.51
C GLU A 61 21.06 -11.11 2.26
N GLU A 62 21.54 -11.53 1.09
CA GLU A 62 20.94 -11.10 -0.17
C GLU A 62 19.43 -11.34 -0.02
N LEU A 63 18.62 -10.30 -0.15
CA LEU A 63 17.17 -10.41 -0.08
C LEU A 63 16.73 -11.42 -1.14
N ASP A 64 16.47 -12.65 -0.72
CA ASP A 64 16.07 -13.71 -1.61
C ASP A 64 14.73 -13.32 -2.24
N LEU A 65 14.63 -13.51 -3.55
CA LEU A 65 13.41 -13.27 -4.30
C LEU A 65 12.23 -14.04 -3.70
N ASP A 66 12.48 -15.20 -3.10
CA ASP A 66 11.44 -15.97 -2.44
C ASP A 66 10.99 -15.33 -1.11
N THR A 67 11.90 -14.70 -0.35
CA THR A 67 11.52 -13.88 0.83
C THR A 67 10.66 -12.69 0.42
N VAL A 68 11.00 -12.03 -0.68
CA VAL A 68 10.20 -10.91 -1.22
C VAL A 68 8.82 -11.39 -1.70
N LYS A 69 8.75 -12.55 -2.37
CA LYS A 69 7.47 -13.16 -2.79
C LYS A 69 6.61 -13.56 -1.61
N ASP A 70 7.20 -14.11 -0.54
CA ASP A 70 6.47 -14.54 0.64
C ASP A 70 5.92 -13.34 1.41
N ALA A 71 6.70 -12.26 1.56
CA ALA A 71 6.21 -11.00 2.11
C ALA A 71 5.07 -10.39 1.27
N LEU A 72 5.20 -10.42 -0.06
CA LEU A 72 4.13 -10.00 -0.97
C LEU A 72 2.89 -10.88 -0.84
N ARG A 73 3.07 -12.20 -0.73
CA ARG A 73 1.97 -13.15 -0.56
C ARG A 73 1.25 -12.91 0.78
N GLU A 74 1.98 -12.67 1.86
CA GLU A 74 1.41 -12.37 3.17
C GLU A 74 0.55 -11.09 3.13
N VAL A 75 1.04 -10.03 2.47
CA VAL A 75 0.27 -8.79 2.28
C VAL A 75 -0.99 -9.05 1.44
N LEU A 76 -0.88 -9.82 0.36
CA LEU A 76 -2.02 -10.14 -0.51
C LEU A 76 -3.05 -11.04 0.20
N GLU A 77 -2.60 -12.01 0.99
CA GLU A 77 -3.46 -12.87 1.81
C GLU A 77 -4.15 -12.08 2.93
N GLU A 78 -3.47 -11.11 3.54
CA GLU A 78 -4.07 -10.20 4.50
C GLU A 78 -5.16 -9.32 3.85
N MET A 79 -4.96 -8.90 2.60
CA MET A 79 -5.97 -8.20 1.82
C MET A 79 -7.18 -9.07 1.46
N ASP A 80 -6.99 -10.40 1.34
CA ASP A 80 -8.03 -11.37 0.99
C ASP A 80 -8.64 -12.08 2.21
N ARG A 81 -8.20 -11.73 3.44
CA ARG A 81 -8.77 -12.29 4.67
C ARG A 81 -10.28 -12.03 4.73
N PRO A 82 -11.09 -13.03 5.13
CA PRO A 82 -12.51 -12.83 5.39
C PRO A 82 -12.64 -11.75 6.47
N ARG A 83 -13.20 -10.60 6.08
CA ARG A 83 -13.35 -9.46 6.98
C ARG A 83 -14.18 -9.87 8.19
N ARG A 84 -13.78 -9.37 9.36
CA ARG A 84 -14.56 -9.50 10.59
C ARG A 84 -16.02 -9.08 10.35
N PRO A 85 -16.99 -9.69 11.04
CA PRO A 85 -18.38 -9.22 10.99
C PRO A 85 -18.46 -7.73 11.30
N VAL A 86 -19.25 -7.00 10.53
CA VAL A 86 -19.46 -5.57 10.76
C VAL A 86 -20.41 -5.40 11.93
N GLU A 87 -20.01 -4.62 12.92
CA GLU A 87 -20.80 -4.39 14.12
C GLU A 87 -21.58 -3.07 14.05
N LEU A 88 -22.82 -3.11 14.54
CA LEU A 88 -23.66 -1.94 14.76
C LEU A 88 -23.10 -1.13 15.95
N ALA A 89 -23.12 0.19 15.85
CA ALA A 89 -22.71 1.05 16.95
C ALA A 89 -23.62 0.85 18.17
N ARG A 90 -23.04 0.50 19.32
CA ARG A 90 -23.74 0.16 20.58
C ARG A 90 -24.89 1.08 20.99
N ARG A 91 -24.83 2.36 20.63
CA ARG A 91 -25.90 3.34 20.91
C ARG A 91 -27.23 3.04 20.19
N TYR A 92 -27.22 2.14 19.22
CA TYR A 92 -28.38 1.71 18.45
C TYR A 92 -28.81 0.27 18.74
N ASP A 93 -28.14 -0.46 19.64
CA ASP A 93 -28.48 -1.87 19.91
C ASP A 93 -29.95 -2.03 20.32
N GLY A 94 -30.68 -2.94 19.64
CA GLY A 94 -32.11 -3.17 19.88
C GLY A 94 -33.02 -2.00 19.50
N GLY A 95 -32.49 -1.00 18.78
CA GLY A 95 -33.23 0.18 18.35
C GLY A 95 -34.24 -0.11 17.22
N THR A 96 -35.03 0.91 16.91
CA THR A 96 -36.01 0.89 15.81
C THR A 96 -35.81 2.12 14.94
N LEU A 97 -35.81 1.93 13.63
CA LEU A 97 -35.87 3.01 12.64
C LEU A 97 -37.34 3.33 12.36
N GLU A 98 -37.73 4.59 12.49
CA GLU A 98 -39.07 5.07 12.17
C GLU A 98 -39.04 5.95 10.91
N LEU A 99 -39.73 5.52 9.85
CA LEU A 99 -39.98 6.33 8.67
C LEU A 99 -41.28 7.10 8.89
N LYS A 100 -41.14 8.34 9.32
CA LYS A 100 -42.25 9.22 9.66
C LYS A 100 -42.69 10.07 8.45
N PRO A 101 -43.94 9.95 8.00
CA PRO A 101 -44.49 10.82 6.96
C PRO A 101 -44.58 12.27 7.45
N SER A 102 -44.53 13.24 6.53
CA SER A 102 -44.80 14.64 6.84
C SER A 102 -46.27 14.90 7.17
N ASP A 103 -47.16 14.06 6.63
CA ASP A 103 -48.59 14.08 6.91
C ASP A 103 -48.88 13.34 8.23
N PRO A 104 -49.41 14.02 9.27
CA PRO A 104 -49.68 13.42 10.57
C PRO A 104 -50.84 12.41 10.56
N GLU A 105 -51.67 12.35 9.50
CA GLU A 105 -52.73 11.35 9.38
C GLU A 105 -52.20 9.99 8.89
N LEU A 106 -50.98 9.95 8.32
CA LEU A 106 -50.37 8.73 7.83
C LEU A 106 -49.57 8.02 8.93
N LYS A 107 -49.73 6.69 8.99
CA LYS A 107 -48.99 5.86 9.95
C LYS A 107 -47.52 5.74 9.58
N SER A 108 -46.65 5.95 10.56
CA SER A 108 -45.22 5.67 10.43
C SER A 108 -44.94 4.20 10.13
N LYS A 109 -43.89 3.96 9.34
CA LYS A 109 -43.36 2.62 9.11
C LYS A 109 -42.15 2.41 10.01
N GLU A 110 -42.23 1.39 10.85
CA GLU A 110 -41.14 0.99 11.74
C GLU A 110 -40.41 -0.23 11.18
N LEU A 111 -39.11 -0.32 11.46
CA LEU A 111 -38.31 -1.50 11.21
C LEU A 111 -37.20 -1.63 12.25
N PRO A 112 -36.81 -2.86 12.65
CA PRO A 112 -35.64 -3.07 13.49
C PRO A 112 -34.40 -2.41 12.87
N ILE A 113 -33.61 -1.73 13.69
CA ILE A 113 -32.40 -1.05 13.19
C ILE A 113 -31.37 -2.07 12.71
N ASP A 114 -31.32 -3.25 13.30
CA ASP A 114 -30.48 -4.38 12.88
C ASP A 114 -30.80 -4.81 11.44
N ASP A 115 -32.08 -4.92 11.08
CA ASP A 115 -32.52 -5.26 9.73
C ASP A 115 -32.11 -4.18 8.71
N PHE A 116 -32.22 -2.91 9.11
CA PHE A 116 -31.78 -1.80 8.28
C PHE A 116 -30.27 -1.82 8.10
N PHE A 117 -29.52 -1.98 9.19
CA PHE A 117 -28.07 -2.03 9.20
C PHE A 117 -27.52 -3.19 8.36
N HIS A 118 -28.13 -4.38 8.48
CA HIS A 118 -27.78 -5.52 7.65
C HIS A 118 -27.93 -5.21 6.14
N LYS A 119 -28.96 -4.45 5.75
CA LYS A 119 -29.12 -4.00 4.36
C LYS A 119 -28.04 -3.01 3.93
N ILE A 120 -27.61 -2.11 4.82
CA ILE A 120 -26.51 -1.18 4.56
C ILE A 120 -25.20 -1.95 4.37
N VAL A 121 -24.92 -2.95 5.21
CA VAL A 121 -23.74 -3.82 5.07
C VAL A 121 -23.79 -4.61 3.75
N MET A 122 -24.94 -5.21 3.41
CA MET A 122 -25.11 -5.90 2.12
C MET A 122 -24.87 -4.98 0.92
N LEU A 123 -25.31 -3.72 1.00
CA LEU A 123 -25.09 -2.74 -0.07
C LEU A 123 -23.59 -2.43 -0.22
N ARG A 124 -22.89 -2.20 0.90
CA ARG A 124 -21.44 -2.00 0.92
C ARG A 124 -20.70 -3.16 0.26
N ASP A 125 -21.06 -4.39 0.61
CA ASP A 125 -20.41 -5.58 0.07
C ASP A 125 -20.66 -5.73 -1.43
N ARG A 126 -21.86 -5.37 -1.91
CA ARG A 126 -22.18 -5.36 -3.35
C ARG A 126 -21.38 -4.32 -4.12
N LEU A 127 -21.21 -3.12 -3.59
CA LEU A 127 -20.38 -2.08 -4.21
C LEU A 127 -18.90 -2.51 -4.28
N ARG A 128 -18.40 -3.16 -3.23
CA ARG A 128 -17.03 -3.71 -3.22
C ARG A 128 -16.86 -4.79 -4.28
N VAL A 129 -17.79 -5.72 -4.39
CA VAL A 129 -17.77 -6.76 -5.42
C VAL A 129 -17.87 -6.16 -6.83
N LEU A 130 -18.67 -5.11 -7.01
CA LEU A 130 -18.76 -4.39 -8.28
C LEU A 130 -17.42 -3.77 -8.68
N GLU A 131 -16.73 -3.11 -7.74
CA GLU A 131 -15.40 -2.54 -7.96
C GLU A 131 -14.36 -3.60 -8.35
N GLN A 132 -14.36 -4.75 -7.66
CA GLN A 132 -13.50 -5.88 -8.01
C GLN A 132 -13.77 -6.40 -9.44
N LYS A 133 -15.05 -6.52 -9.80
CA LYS A 133 -15.45 -6.93 -11.16
C LYS A 133 -15.01 -5.94 -12.22
N ILE A 134 -15.12 -4.63 -11.97
CA ILE A 134 -14.64 -3.58 -12.87
C ILE A 134 -13.12 -3.72 -13.07
N ASN A 135 -12.38 -3.90 -11.97
CA ASN A 135 -10.92 -4.02 -12.02
C ASN A 135 -10.44 -5.23 -12.83
N ALA A 136 -11.13 -6.37 -12.67
CA ALA A 136 -10.82 -7.63 -13.36
C ALA A 136 -11.43 -7.75 -14.77
N HIS A 137 -12.16 -6.74 -15.25
CA HIS A 137 -12.86 -6.84 -16.54
C HIS A 137 -11.89 -6.69 -17.72
N GLU A 138 -11.70 -7.76 -18.49
CA GLU A 138 -10.75 -7.81 -19.62
C GLU A 138 -11.14 -6.88 -20.78
N GLY A 139 -12.44 -6.64 -20.99
CA GLY A 139 -12.95 -5.84 -22.11
C GLY A 139 -13.03 -4.32 -21.85
N LEU A 140 -12.68 -3.84 -20.66
CA LEU A 140 -12.68 -2.40 -20.35
C LEU A 140 -11.28 -1.83 -20.54
N SER A 141 -11.18 -0.65 -21.16
CA SER A 141 -9.91 0.07 -21.19
C SER A 141 -9.56 0.57 -19.80
N GLU A 142 -8.28 0.86 -19.55
CA GLU A 142 -7.83 1.41 -18.27
C GLU A 142 -8.51 2.76 -17.95
N ALA A 143 -8.81 3.58 -18.98
CA ALA A 143 -9.54 4.82 -18.80
C ALA A 143 -10.99 4.59 -18.34
N ASP A 144 -11.69 3.61 -18.94
CA ASP A 144 -13.06 3.27 -18.55
C ASP A 144 -13.12 2.70 -17.13
N LYS A 145 -12.15 1.86 -16.75
CA LYS A 145 -12.03 1.32 -15.39
C LYS A 145 -11.90 2.45 -14.37
N VAL A 146 -11.01 3.41 -14.63
CA VAL A 146 -10.81 4.58 -13.75
C VAL A 146 -12.10 5.40 -13.62
N GLU A 147 -12.80 5.68 -14.72
CA GLU A 147 -14.06 6.44 -14.69
C GLU A 147 -15.13 5.74 -13.84
N LEU A 148 -15.31 4.43 -14.05
CA LEU A 148 -16.28 3.64 -13.30
C LEU A 148 -15.92 3.52 -11.82
N GLN A 149 -14.64 3.34 -11.49
CA GLN A 149 -14.13 3.34 -10.11
C GLN A 149 -14.37 4.68 -9.42
N GLN A 150 -14.18 5.81 -10.12
CA GLN A 150 -14.53 7.13 -9.60
C GLN A 150 -16.04 7.26 -9.34
N TYR A 151 -16.89 6.70 -10.21
CA TYR A 151 -18.33 6.67 -9.99
C TYR A 151 -18.70 5.85 -8.75
N VAL A 152 -18.12 4.65 -8.59
CA VAL A 152 -18.29 3.82 -7.38
C VAL A 152 -17.83 4.58 -6.12
N THR A 153 -16.71 5.29 -6.19
CA THR A 153 -16.22 6.14 -5.09
C THR A 153 -17.23 7.23 -4.72
N ARG A 154 -17.90 7.85 -5.69
CA ARG A 154 -18.98 8.82 -5.43
C ARG A 154 -20.21 8.15 -4.81
N CYS A 155 -20.55 6.92 -5.20
CA CYS A 155 -21.60 6.13 -4.55
C CYS A 155 -21.27 5.85 -3.08
N TYR A 156 -20.01 5.53 -2.74
CA TYR A 156 -19.60 5.44 -1.34
C TYR A 156 -19.74 6.77 -0.61
N GLY A 157 -19.37 7.88 -1.25
CA GLY A 157 -19.54 9.23 -0.70
C GLY A 157 -20.98 9.57 -0.31
N SER A 158 -21.97 9.20 -1.12
CA SER A 158 -23.38 9.48 -0.82
C SER A 158 -23.95 8.66 0.35
N LEU A 159 -23.26 7.59 0.74
CA LEU A 159 -23.65 6.71 1.85
C LEU A 159 -23.02 7.11 3.19
N THR A 160 -22.13 8.11 3.20
CA THR A 160 -21.41 8.57 4.41
C THR A 160 -22.35 9.01 5.54
N THR A 161 -23.58 9.43 5.26
CA THR A 161 -24.61 9.71 6.27
C THR A 161 -24.88 8.52 7.19
N PHE A 162 -24.77 7.29 6.67
CA PHE A 162 -25.01 6.06 7.44
C PHE A 162 -23.82 5.62 8.28
N ASN A 163 -22.68 6.31 8.19
CA ASN A 163 -21.50 6.02 9.00
C ASN A 163 -21.76 6.04 10.50
N VAL A 164 -22.77 6.79 10.93
CA VAL A 164 -23.21 6.82 12.33
C VAL A 164 -23.63 5.43 12.83
N LEU A 165 -24.00 4.49 11.96
CA LEU A 165 -24.44 3.16 12.36
C LEU A 165 -23.28 2.19 12.63
N PHE A 166 -22.06 2.48 12.19
CA PHE A 166 -20.93 1.55 12.33
C PHE A 166 -20.23 1.72 13.68
N ALA A 167 -19.87 0.61 14.31
CA ALA A 167 -19.06 0.62 15.54
C ALA A 167 -17.63 1.10 15.27
N ASP A 168 -17.01 0.59 14.20
CA ASP A 168 -15.61 0.83 13.86
C ASP A 168 -15.44 1.78 12.68
N LYS A 169 -14.47 2.71 12.79
CA LYS A 169 -14.16 3.68 11.73
C LYS A 169 -13.68 3.05 10.43
N GLU A 170 -13.05 1.87 10.50
CA GLU A 170 -12.53 1.13 9.34
C GLU A 170 -13.64 0.61 8.43
N ASP A 171 -14.85 0.47 8.99
CA ASP A 171 -16.02 -0.02 8.28
C ASP A 171 -16.85 1.09 7.62
N HIS A 172 -16.47 2.34 7.84
CA HIS A 172 -17.15 3.51 7.29
C HIS A 172 -17.08 3.55 5.76
N PHE A 173 -18.15 4.07 5.18
CA PHE A 173 -18.12 4.54 3.81
C PHE A 173 -17.18 5.74 3.69
N VAL A 174 -16.31 5.70 2.68
CA VAL A 174 -15.38 6.78 2.33
C VAL A 174 -15.57 7.10 0.85
N GLY A 175 -15.90 8.36 0.56
CA GLY A 175 -15.97 8.87 -0.80
C GLY A 175 -14.85 9.88 -1.09
N GLN A 176 -14.95 10.53 -2.25
CA GLN A 176 -14.13 11.72 -2.53
C GLN A 176 -14.41 12.78 -1.48
N LYS A 177 -13.36 13.29 -0.82
CA LYS A 177 -13.46 14.47 0.03
C LYS A 177 -13.95 15.62 -0.86
N GLY A 178 -15.12 16.17 -0.55
CA GLY A 178 -15.62 17.38 -1.20
C GLY A 178 -14.60 18.50 -0.98
N GLY A 179 -14.25 19.19 -2.06
CA GLY A 179 -13.51 20.46 -1.99
C GLY A 179 -14.37 21.57 -1.41
#